data_AF-A0A6I1FDV2-F1
#
_entry.id   AF-A0A6I1FDV2-F1
#
_cell.length_a   1.000
_cell.length_b   1.000
_cell.length_c   1.000
_cell.angle_alpha   90.00
_cell.angle_beta   90.00
_cell.angle_gamma   90.00
#
_symmetry.space_group_name_H-M   'P 1'
#
loop_
_entity.id
_entity.type
_entity.pdbx_description
1 polymer ?
#
loop_
_entity_poly.entity_id
_entity_poly.type
_entity_poly.pdbx_seq_one_letter_code
_entity_poly.pdbx_strand_id
1 'polypeptide(L)' 'MSEKYLLQQQINTLRETLVSAALKKGMTNHTVLSISEELDRLIFQYQQLNAVKKAT' A
#
# COMPACT_ATOMS: atom_id res chain seq x y z
N MET A 1 -18.14 6.15 -6.42
CA MET A 1 -16.95 5.71 -5.64
C MET A 1 -15.76 6.52 -6.15
N SER A 2 -14.99 7.19 -5.28
CA SER A 2 -13.81 7.94 -5.71
C SER A 2 -12.59 7.02 -5.82
N GLU A 3 -11.74 7.25 -6.82
CA GLU A 3 -10.47 6.53 -7.01
C GLU A 3 -9.62 6.52 -5.73
N LYS A 4 -9.61 7.65 -5.01
CA LYS A 4 -8.95 7.81 -3.72
C LYS A 4 -9.43 6.81 -2.66
N TYR A 5 -10.74 6.59 -2.57
CA TYR A 5 -11.31 5.64 -1.61
C TYR A 5 -10.89 4.20 -1.93
N LEU A 6 -10.92 3.84 -3.21
CA LEU A 6 -10.49 2.51 -3.67
C LEU A 6 -9.01 2.26 -3.34
N LEU A 7 -8.14 3.24 -3.61
CA LEU A 7 -6.72 3.12 -3.29
C LEU A 7 -6.48 2.97 -1.78
N GLN A 8 -7.21 3.73 -0.96
CA GLN A 8 -7.11 3.64 0.49
C GLN A 8 -7.51 2.25 1.00
N GLN A 9 -8.57 1.65 0.44
CA GLN A 9 -8.98 0.29 0.79
C GLN A 9 -7.90 -0.72 0.39
N GLN A 10 -7.34 -0.61 -0.81
CA GLN A 10 -6.27 -1.50 -1.27
C GLN A 10 -5.02 -1.41 -0.37
N ILE A 11 -4.61 -0.19 0.02
CA ILE A 11 -3.49 0.03 0.95
C ILE A 11 -3.74 -0.66 2.30
N ASN A 12 -4.97 -0.54 2.84
CA ASN A 12 -5.29 -1.16 4.13
C ASN A 12 -5.27 -2.69 4.05
N THR A 13 -5.90 -3.27 3.03
CA THR A 13 -5.89 -4.72 2.80
C THR A 13 -4.48 -5.26 2.62
N LEU A 14 -3.66 -4.56 1.82
CA LEU A 14 -2.29 -5.00 1.57
C LEU A 14 -1.39 -4.84 2.80
N ARG A 15 -1.63 -3.83 3.64
CA ARG A 15 -0.94 -3.67 4.93
C ARG A 15 -1.25 -4.83 5.89
N GLU A 16 -2.51 -5.23 6.00
CA GLU A 16 -2.88 -6.39 6.82
C GLU A 16 -2.24 -7.68 6.30
N THR A 17 -2.21 -7.83 4.96
CA THR A 17 -1.57 -8.96 4.29
C THR A 17 -0.06 -8.99 4.58
N LEU A 18 0.61 -7.85 4.51
CA LEU A 18 2.03 -7.71 4.83
C LEU A 18 2.32 -8.12 6.27
N VAL A 19 1.55 -7.61 7.23
CA VAL A 19 1.71 -7.94 8.65
C VAL A 19 1.52 -9.44 8.87
N SER A 20 0.45 -10.02 8.32
CA SER A 20 0.19 -11.46 8.45
C SER A 20 1.31 -12.30 7.82
N ALA A 21 1.80 -11.91 6.64
CA ALA A 21 2.88 -12.59 5.95
C ALA A 21 4.21 -12.47 6.69
N ALA A 22 4.52 -11.29 7.24
CA ALA A 22 5.73 -11.04 8.02
C ALA A 22 5.75 -11.85 9.31
N LEU A 23 4.62 -11.95 10.01
CA LEU A 23 4.50 -12.78 11.22
C LEU A 23 4.68 -14.27 10.91
N LYS A 24 4.22 -14.74 9.74
CA LYS A 24 4.30 -16.15 9.34
C LYS A 24 5.65 -16.55 8.74
N LYS A 25 6.27 -15.66 7.95
CA LYS A 25 7.42 -15.99 7.10
C LYS A 25 8.69 -15.21 7.43
N GLY A 26 8.60 -14.19 8.28
CA GLY A 26 9.68 -13.25 8.57
C GLY A 26 9.77 -12.08 7.58
N MET A 27 10.33 -10.96 8.03
CA MET A 27 10.44 -9.72 7.25
C MET A 27 11.36 -9.81 6.04
N THR A 28 12.33 -10.74 6.06
CA THR A 28 13.30 -10.94 4.97
C THR A 28 12.80 -11.93 3.91
N ASN A 29 11.61 -12.52 4.09
CA ASN A 29 11.05 -13.42 3.12
C ASN A 29 10.72 -12.68 1.82
N HIS A 30 11.12 -13.23 0.67
CA HIS A 30 10.85 -12.62 -0.64
C HIS A 30 9.37 -12.26 -0.84
N THR A 31 8.43 -13.10 -0.40
CA THR A 31 6.99 -12.77 -0.52
C THR A 31 6.64 -11.50 0.26
N VAL A 32 7.20 -11.34 1.46
CA VAL A 32 6.95 -10.18 2.32
C VAL A 32 7.55 -8.93 1.71
N LEU A 33 8.77 -9.02 1.16
CA LEU A 33 9.42 -7.92 0.46
C LEU A 33 8.61 -7.47 -0.77
N SER A 34 8.14 -8.40 -1.60
CA SER A 34 7.32 -8.06 -2.76
C SER A 34 5.98 -7.40 -2.38
N ILE A 35 5.35 -7.83 -1.28
CA ILE A 35 4.15 -7.16 -0.76
C ILE A 35 4.48 -5.75 -0.25
N SER A 36 5.64 -5.56 0.38
CA SER A 36 6.10 -4.24 0.86
C SER A 36 6.32 -3.28 -0.31
N GLU A 37 6.98 -3.73 -1.38
CA GLU A 37 7.21 -2.92 -2.57
C GLU A 37 5.90 -2.48 -3.24
N GLU A 38 4.92 -3.37 -3.31
CA GLU A 38 3.61 -3.04 -3.85
C GLU A 38 2.83 -2.07 -2.95
N LEU A 39 2.95 -2.23 -1.63
CA LEU A 39 2.35 -1.30 -0.67
C LEU A 39 2.94 0.10 -0.81
N ASP A 40 4.25 0.22 -1.01
CA ASP A 40 4.92 1.49 -1.24
C ASP A 40 4.46 2.15 -2.55
N ARG A 41 4.29 1.37 -3.63
CA ARG A 41 3.72 1.88 -4.89
C ARG A 41 2.33 2.46 -4.71
N LEU A 42 1.45 1.75 -4.01
CA LEU A 42 0.07 2.22 -3.76
C LEU A 42 0.05 3.47 -2.86
N ILE A 43 0.88 3.51 -1.82
CA ILE A 43 1.02 4.69 -0.94
C ILE A 43 1.50 5.89 -1.75
N PHE A 44 2.50 5.71 -2.62
CA PHE A 44 2.99 6.77 -3.48
C PHE A 44 1.90 7.30 -4.41
N GLN A 45 1.15 6.43 -5.08
CA GLN A 45 0.03 6.83 -5.93
C GLN A 45 -1.05 7.59 -5.14
N TYR A 46 -1.36 7.16 -3.91
CA TYR A 46 -2.30 7.87 -3.04
C TYR A 46 -1.79 9.27 -2.67
N GLN A 47 -0.50 9.41 -2.39
CA GLN A 47 0.12 10.70 -2.09
C GLN A 47 0.09 11.64 -3.29
N GLN A 48 0.39 11.14 -4.50
CA GLN A 48 0.30 11.92 -5.73
C GLN A 48 -1.11 12.46 -5.95
N LEU A 49 -2.15 11.65 -5.74
CA LEU A 49 -3.55 12.11 -5.81
C LEU A 49 -3.89 13.19 -4.78
N ASN A 50 -3.23 13.22 -3.62
CA ASN A 50 -3.39 14.28 -2.62
C ASN A 50 -2.60 15.54 -2.96
N ALA A 51 -1.42 15.39 -3.57
CA ALA A 51 -0.57 16.51 -3.98
C ALA A 51 -1.19 17.30 -5.14
N VAL A 52 -1.78 16.61 -6.13
CA VAL A 52 -2.45 17.24 -7.28
C VAL A 52 -3.58 18.19 -6.84
N LYS A 53 -4.28 17.88 -5.74
CA LYS A 53 -5.37 18.72 -5.21
C LYS A 53 -4.92 19.98 -4.47
N LYS A 54 -3.63 20.10 -4.11
CA LYS A 54 -3.10 21.31 -3.45
C LYS A 54 -2.60 22.35 -4.44
N ALA A 55 -2.42 21.99 -5.71
CA ALA A 55 -1.85 22.84 -6.75
C ALA A 55 -2.91 23.54 -7.64
N THR A 56 -4.20 23.37 -7.33
CA THR A 56 -5.37 24.00 -7.97
C THR A 56 -6.19 24.70 -6.91
#